data_AF-A0A2W5NWR5-F1
#
_entry.id   AF-A0A2W5NWR5-F1
#
_cell.length_a   1.000
_cell.length_b   1.000
_cell.length_c   1.000
_cell.angle_alpha   90.00
_cell.angle_beta   90.00
_cell.angle_gamma   90.00
#
_symmetry.space_group_name_H-M   'P 1'
#
loop_
_entity.id
_entity.type
_entity.pdbx_description
1 polymer ?
#
loop_
_entity_poly.entity_id
_entity_poly.type
_entity_poly.pdbx_seq_one_letter_code
_entity_poly.pdbx_strand_id
1 'polypeptide(L)'
;MADAYKPRMKAIYDDRIVAAMTEKFGYKNALEIPRIEKIVLNMGVGEATQDKKRVDQAASEMELIAGQKPVITKAKKSIAQFKLREGMPIGVKVTLRRERMYEFLDRFITIALPRVRDFRGLNPKSFDGRGNYACGIKEQIVFPEINYDRIDKVRGMDVIVTTTAKTDDEARELLRLFGFPFPIEDETTEKKAA
;
A
#
# COMPACT_ATOMS: atom_id res chain seq x y z
N MET A 1 11.69 17.13 25.76
CA MET A 1 12.03 16.09 24.78
C MET A 1 10.76 15.30 24.55
N ALA A 2 10.16 15.42 23.37
CA ALA A 2 8.86 14.80 23.09
C ALA A 2 9.00 13.28 23.20
N ASP A 3 8.17 12.66 24.04
CA ASP A 3 8.07 11.21 24.19
C ASP A 3 8.10 10.52 22.82
N ALA A 4 9.02 9.59 22.65
CA ALA A 4 9.23 8.87 21.40
C ALA A 4 8.03 7.95 21.14
N TYR A 5 6.98 8.48 20.54
CA TYR A 5 5.79 7.74 20.14
C TYR A 5 6.19 6.57 19.24
N LYS A 6 6.01 5.34 19.74
CA LYS A 6 6.28 4.10 19.00
C LYS A 6 4.96 3.61 18.42
N PRO A 7 4.77 3.64 17.09
CA PRO A 7 3.57 3.09 16.47
C PRO A 7 3.39 1.61 16.82
N ARG A 8 2.14 1.16 17.03
CA ARG A 8 1.82 -0.21 17.41
C ARG A 8 2.47 -1.26 16.52
N MET A 9 2.40 -1.07 15.19
CA MET A 9 3.01 -1.96 14.21
C MET A 9 4.53 -2.00 14.27
N LYS A 10 5.18 -0.92 14.73
CA LYS A 10 6.64 -0.89 14.96
C LYS A 10 7.02 -1.69 16.20
N ALA A 11 6.21 -1.64 17.27
CA ALA A 11 6.42 -2.48 18.45
C ALA A 11 6.24 -3.96 18.13
N ILE A 12 5.17 -4.32 17.40
CA ILE A 12 4.93 -5.69 16.94
C ILE A 12 6.11 -6.21 16.10
N TYR A 13 6.66 -5.36 15.23
CA TYR A 13 7.82 -5.72 14.42
C TYR A 13 9.03 -6.11 15.30
N ASP A 14 9.43 -5.22 16.20
CA ASP A 14 10.61 -5.41 17.05
C ASP A 14 10.45 -6.62 18.00
N ASP A 15 9.25 -6.79 18.57
CA ASP A 15 9.05 -7.75 19.67
C ASP A 15 8.71 -9.16 19.18
N ARG A 16 7.95 -9.27 18.08
CA ARG A 16 7.39 -10.56 17.62
C ARG A 16 7.86 -10.98 16.24
N ILE A 17 7.89 -10.04 15.28
CA ILE A 17 8.17 -10.38 13.87
C ILE A 17 9.64 -10.73 13.70
N VAL A 18 10.55 -10.00 14.34
CA VAL A 18 12.00 -10.27 14.31
C VAL A 18 12.30 -11.69 14.79
N ALA A 19 11.70 -12.11 15.91
CA ALA A 19 11.90 -13.46 16.46
C ALA A 19 11.36 -14.54 15.51
N ALA A 20 10.12 -14.38 15.03
CA ALA A 20 9.48 -15.35 14.14
C ALA A 20 10.21 -15.50 12.79
N MET A 21 10.70 -14.40 12.21
CA MET A 21 11.49 -14.43 10.97
C MET A 21 12.86 -15.09 11.17
N THR A 22 13.50 -14.86 12.32
CA THR A 22 14.79 -15.48 12.65
C THR A 22 14.63 -16.99 12.84
N GLU A 23 13.55 -17.44 13.50
CA GLU A 23 13.26 -18.86 13.70
C GLU A 23 12.98 -19.57 12.38
N LYS A 24 12.21 -18.95 11.48
CA LYS A 24 11.81 -19.58 10.21
C LYS A 24 12.94 -19.63 9.17
N PHE A 25 13.72 -18.57 9.05
CA PHE A 25 14.73 -18.43 7.98
C PHE A 25 16.18 -18.57 8.48
N GLY A 26 16.40 -18.63 9.79
CA GLY A 26 17.72 -18.88 10.38
C GLY A 26 18.75 -17.79 10.10
N TYR A 27 18.33 -16.52 10.04
CA TYR A 27 19.23 -15.39 9.77
C TYR A 27 20.38 -15.34 10.77
N LYS A 28 21.61 -15.21 10.27
CA LYS A 28 22.83 -15.12 11.10
C LYS A 28 23.07 -13.71 11.63
N ASN A 29 22.50 -12.71 10.96
CA ASN A 29 22.66 -11.30 11.29
C ASN A 29 21.29 -10.64 11.47
N ALA A 30 21.10 -9.91 12.58
CA ALA A 30 19.88 -9.17 12.85
C ALA A 30 19.55 -8.13 11.77
N LEU A 31 20.56 -7.60 11.06
CA LEU A 31 20.38 -6.64 9.98
C LEU A 31 19.93 -7.27 8.65
N GLU A 32 19.99 -8.59 8.50
CA GLU A 32 19.49 -9.30 7.32
C GLU A 32 17.97 -9.48 7.35
N ILE A 33 17.36 -9.31 8.53
CA ILE A 33 15.93 -9.52 8.71
C ILE A 33 15.16 -8.51 7.85
N PRO A 34 14.24 -8.98 6.98
CA PRO A 34 13.43 -8.11 6.14
C PRO A 34 12.65 -7.07 6.95
N ARG A 35 12.60 -5.85 6.42
CA ARG A 35 11.81 -4.75 6.96
C ARG A 35 11.08 -4.03 5.84
N ILE A 36 10.02 -3.31 6.19
CA ILE A 36 9.34 -2.41 5.25
C ILE A 36 10.17 -1.13 5.14
N GLU A 37 10.61 -0.78 3.93
CA GLU A 37 11.45 0.40 3.69
C GLU A 37 10.62 1.67 3.43
N LYS A 38 9.53 1.50 2.68
CA LYS A 38 8.59 2.57 2.33
C LYS A 38 7.27 1.98 1.86
N ILE A 39 6.21 2.76 2.02
CA ILE A 39 4.93 2.51 1.36
C ILE A 39 4.69 3.67 0.40
N VAL A 40 4.40 3.36 -0.85
CA VAL A 40 4.05 4.33 -1.87
C VAL A 40 2.58 4.19 -2.17
N LEU A 41 1.84 5.29 -2.02
CA LEU A 41 0.46 5.37 -2.48
C LEU A 41 0.44 6.15 -3.79
N ASN A 42 -0.27 5.61 -4.76
CA ASN A 42 -0.38 6.19 -6.09
C ASN A 42 -1.84 6.19 -6.54
N MET A 43 -2.31 7.32 -7.03
CA MET A 43 -3.65 7.46 -7.59
C MET A 43 -3.53 8.02 -9.00
N GLY A 44 -3.96 7.24 -9.99
CA GLY A 44 -4.09 7.68 -11.37
C GLY A 44 -5.45 8.37 -11.59
N VAL A 45 -5.45 9.64 -11.98
CA VAL A 45 -6.67 10.39 -12.28
C VAL A 45 -6.73 10.61 -13.80
N GLY A 46 -7.23 9.63 -14.55
CA GLY A 46 -7.27 9.71 -16.03
C GLY A 46 -8.06 10.92 -16.58
N GLU A 47 -9.03 11.41 -15.80
CA GLU A 47 -9.86 12.58 -16.13
C GLU A 47 -9.17 13.92 -15.88
N ALA A 48 -7.97 13.90 -15.27
CA ALA A 48 -7.15 15.08 -15.02
C ALA A 48 -6.78 15.85 -16.30
N THR A 49 -6.81 15.18 -17.44
CA THR A 49 -6.55 15.79 -18.76
C THR A 49 -7.61 16.82 -19.14
N GLN A 50 -8.84 16.69 -18.61
CA GLN A 50 -9.96 17.59 -18.90
C GLN A 50 -10.15 18.64 -17.81
N ASP A 51 -9.98 18.24 -16.54
CA ASP A 51 -10.20 19.14 -15.40
C ASP A 51 -9.08 19.02 -14.36
N LYS A 52 -8.31 20.11 -14.21
CA LYS A 52 -7.22 20.19 -13.23
C LYS A 52 -7.74 20.16 -11.79
N LYS A 53 -8.96 20.66 -11.53
CA LYS A 53 -9.52 20.70 -10.17
C LYS A 53 -9.70 19.31 -9.57
N ARG A 54 -9.96 18.30 -10.41
CA ARG A 54 -10.09 16.90 -9.97
C ARG A 54 -8.79 16.35 -9.39
N VAL A 55 -7.64 16.81 -9.89
CA VAL A 55 -6.32 16.43 -9.35
C VAL A 55 -6.11 17.05 -7.98
N ASP A 56 -6.51 18.31 -7.81
CA ASP A 56 -6.38 19.01 -6.52
C ASP A 56 -7.29 18.39 -5.44
N GLN A 57 -8.49 17.94 -5.82
CA GLN A 57 -9.36 17.15 -4.95
C GLN A 57 -8.72 15.81 -4.58
N ALA A 58 -8.18 15.06 -5.56
CA ALA A 58 -7.47 13.79 -5.28
C ALA A 58 -6.28 14.01 -4.34
N ALA A 59 -5.56 15.13 -4.50
CA ALA A 59 -4.46 15.50 -3.63
C ALA A 59 -4.94 15.76 -2.20
N SER A 60 -6.06 16.45 -2.05
CA SER A 60 -6.66 16.73 -0.73
C SER A 60 -7.15 15.45 -0.04
N GLU A 61 -7.82 14.56 -0.77
CA GLU A 61 -8.25 13.25 -0.26
C GLU A 61 -7.06 12.38 0.16
N MET A 62 -6.01 12.31 -0.66
CA MET A 62 -4.81 11.54 -0.36
C MET A 62 -4.03 12.14 0.82
N GLU A 63 -4.04 13.46 0.99
CA GLU A 63 -3.44 14.13 2.14
C GLU A 63 -4.13 13.73 3.45
N LEU A 64 -5.46 13.64 3.46
CA LEU A 64 -6.23 13.17 4.62
C LEU A 64 -5.91 11.72 4.98
N ILE A 65 -5.82 10.84 3.98
CA ILE A 65 -5.49 9.42 4.21
C ILE A 65 -4.06 9.29 4.73
N ALA A 66 -3.10 9.93 4.07
CA ALA A 66 -1.67 9.75 4.33
C ALA A 66 -1.13 10.59 5.49
N GLY A 67 -1.84 11.65 5.90
CA GLY A 67 -1.32 12.66 6.85
C GLY A 67 -0.10 13.40 6.31
N GLN A 68 0.09 13.39 4.99
CA GLN A 68 1.25 13.95 4.31
C GLN A 68 0.82 14.54 2.97
N LYS A 69 1.27 15.78 2.73
CA LYS A 69 1.04 16.46 1.46
C LYS A 69 1.58 15.63 0.29
N PRO A 70 0.72 15.21 -0.66
CA PRO A 70 1.16 14.40 -1.77
C PRO A 70 1.78 15.25 -2.88
N VAL A 71 2.49 14.58 -3.78
CA VAL A 71 3.13 15.16 -4.96
C VAL A 71 2.25 14.89 -6.19
N ILE A 72 1.89 15.94 -6.91
CA ILE A 72 1.19 15.84 -8.19
C ILE A 72 2.15 15.32 -9.25
N THR A 73 1.81 14.21 -9.89
CA THR A 73 2.60 13.59 -10.96
C THR A 73 2.21 14.19 -12.30
N LYS A 74 3.24 14.59 -13.08
CA LYS A 74 3.07 15.19 -14.41
C LYS A 74 3.42 14.19 -15.52
N ALA A 75 2.79 14.36 -16.67
CA ALA A 75 3.11 13.67 -17.92
C ALA A 75 4.58 13.87 -18.30
N LYS A 76 5.32 12.79 -18.56
CA LYS A 76 6.69 12.86 -19.12
C LYS A 76 6.71 12.92 -20.66
N LYS A 77 5.67 12.41 -21.32
CA LYS A 77 5.59 12.33 -22.78
C LYS A 77 4.18 12.72 -23.22
N SER A 78 4.08 13.34 -24.39
CA SER A 78 2.80 13.60 -25.04
C SER A 78 2.32 12.35 -25.77
N ILE A 79 1.06 11.95 -25.54
CA ILE A 79 0.45 10.79 -26.18
C ILE A 79 -0.96 11.19 -26.66
N ALA A 80 -1.15 11.24 -27.97
CA ALA A 80 -2.39 11.72 -28.59
C ALA A 80 -3.61 10.84 -28.25
N GLN A 81 -3.44 9.51 -28.16
CA GLN A 81 -4.51 8.57 -27.83
C GLN A 81 -5.13 8.85 -26.45
N PHE A 82 -4.32 9.27 -25.48
CA PHE A 82 -4.78 9.64 -24.14
C PHE A 82 -5.09 11.14 -23.99
N LYS A 83 -5.09 11.89 -25.11
CA LYS A 83 -5.27 13.35 -25.15
C LYS A 83 -4.32 14.08 -24.18
N LEU A 84 -3.10 13.57 -24.07
CA LEU A 84 -2.17 13.92 -23.01
C LEU A 84 -1.00 14.71 -23.58
N ARG A 85 -0.69 15.85 -22.95
CA ARG A 85 0.49 16.66 -23.29
C ARG A 85 1.52 16.60 -22.17
N GLU A 86 2.78 16.71 -22.53
CA GLU A 86 3.90 16.80 -21.59
C GLU A 86 3.67 17.91 -20.55
N GLY A 87 4.00 17.64 -19.29
CA GLY A 87 3.82 18.57 -18.17
C GLY A 87 2.39 18.68 -17.62
N MET A 88 1.38 18.05 -18.24
CA MET A 88 0.02 18.00 -17.67
C MET A 88 -0.03 17.17 -16.39
N PRO A 89 -0.76 17.59 -15.35
CA PRO A 89 -0.98 16.78 -14.16
C PRO A 89 -1.89 15.59 -14.49
N ILE A 90 -1.53 14.39 -14.01
CA ILE A 90 -2.27 13.14 -14.31
C ILE A 90 -2.67 12.42 -13.03
N GLY A 91 -1.86 12.51 -11.99
CA GLY A 91 -2.08 11.72 -10.80
C GLY A 91 -1.44 12.34 -9.58
N VAL A 92 -1.53 11.59 -8.51
CA VAL A 92 -1.09 12.01 -7.18
C VAL A 92 -0.34 10.84 -6.57
N LYS A 93 0.81 11.14 -5.97
CA LYS A 93 1.65 10.15 -5.30
C LYS A 93 2.09 10.65 -3.95
N VAL A 94 2.09 9.79 -2.95
CA VAL A 94 2.74 10.03 -1.65
C VAL A 94 3.66 8.86 -1.31
N THR A 95 4.77 9.16 -0.64
CA THR A 95 5.70 8.14 -0.14
C THR A 95 5.81 8.30 1.36
N LEU A 96 5.35 7.26 2.05
CA LEU A 96 5.35 7.15 3.49
C LEU A 96 6.58 6.36 3.93
N ARG A 97 7.27 6.86 4.95
CA ARG A 97 8.45 6.24 5.57
C ARG A 97 8.38 6.37 7.08
N ARG A 98 9.13 5.54 7.80
CA ARG A 98 9.26 5.55 9.27
C ARG A 98 7.90 5.42 9.95
N GLU A 99 7.55 6.30 10.89
CA GLU A 99 6.38 6.16 11.75
C GLU A 99 5.06 6.24 10.97
N ARG A 100 4.92 7.23 10.08
CA ARG A 100 3.71 7.42 9.25
C ARG A 100 3.38 6.21 8.38
N MET A 101 4.42 5.47 7.97
CA MET A 101 4.26 4.22 7.22
C MET A 101 3.60 3.13 8.07
N TYR A 102 4.07 2.96 9.31
CA TYR A 102 3.50 1.97 10.23
C TYR A 102 2.07 2.34 10.68
N GLU A 103 1.78 3.62 10.86
CA GLU A 103 0.42 4.09 11.17
C GLU A 103 -0.54 3.90 9.99
N PHE A 104 -0.10 4.20 8.76
CA PHE A 104 -0.88 3.91 7.57
C PHE A 104 -1.11 2.40 7.43
N LEU A 105 -0.09 1.58 7.66
CA LEU A 105 -0.21 0.13 7.60
C LEU A 105 -1.24 -0.41 8.61
N ASP A 106 -1.22 0.09 9.84
CA ASP A 106 -2.19 -0.30 10.87
C ASP A 106 -3.61 0.05 10.46
N ARG A 107 -3.84 1.30 10.04
CA ARG A 107 -5.17 1.75 9.55
C ARG A 107 -5.61 0.97 8.31
N PHE A 108 -4.68 0.66 7.40
CA PHE A 108 -4.97 -0.09 6.20
C PHE A 108 -5.46 -1.50 6.51
N ILE A 109 -4.73 -2.23 7.35
CA ILE A 109 -5.06 -3.63 7.68
C ILE A 109 -6.30 -3.73 8.56
N THR A 110 -6.39 -2.91 9.60
CA THR A 110 -7.43 -3.05 10.63
C THR A 110 -8.75 -2.40 10.26
N ILE A 111 -8.72 -1.30 9.49
CA ILE A 111 -9.91 -0.52 9.17
C ILE A 111 -10.26 -0.61 7.69
N ALA A 112 -9.30 -0.36 6.80
CA ALA A 112 -9.60 -0.24 5.37
C ALA A 112 -9.92 -1.59 4.72
N LEU A 113 -9.10 -2.63 4.93
CA LEU A 113 -9.30 -3.93 4.29
C LEU A 113 -10.66 -4.58 4.60
N PRO A 114 -11.15 -4.62 5.86
CA PRO A 114 -12.48 -5.17 6.17
C PRO A 114 -13.64 -4.39 5.56
N ARG A 115 -13.43 -3.11 5.23
CA ARG A 115 -14.44 -2.24 4.60
C ARG A 115 -14.45 -2.33 3.08
N VAL A 116 -13.50 -3.05 2.47
CA VAL A 116 -13.50 -3.29 1.02
C VAL A 116 -14.71 -4.16 0.66
N ARG A 117 -15.51 -3.74 -0.31
CA ARG A 117 -16.63 -4.54 -0.81
C ARG A 117 -16.12 -5.85 -1.43
N ASP A 118 -16.75 -6.96 -1.07
CA ASP A 118 -16.39 -8.32 -1.52
C ASP A 118 -14.94 -8.72 -1.20
N PHE A 119 -14.46 -8.40 0.00
CA PHE A 119 -13.09 -8.75 0.42
C PHE A 119 -12.91 -10.27 0.59
N ARG A 120 -12.12 -10.88 -0.29
CA ARG A 120 -11.75 -12.32 -0.24
C ARG A 120 -10.32 -12.57 0.21
N GLY A 121 -9.68 -11.57 0.81
CA GLY A 121 -8.25 -11.57 1.08
C GLY A 121 -7.44 -10.95 -0.07
N LEU A 122 -6.19 -10.64 0.26
CA LEU A 122 -5.21 -10.06 -0.66
C LEU A 122 -4.57 -11.15 -1.52
N ASN A 123 -4.35 -10.85 -2.81
CA ASN A 123 -3.79 -11.85 -3.73
C ASN A 123 -2.33 -12.18 -3.35
N PRO A 124 -1.98 -13.45 -3.04
CA PRO A 124 -0.63 -13.86 -2.69
C PRO A 124 0.34 -13.89 -3.88
N LYS A 125 -0.17 -13.73 -5.11
CA LYS A 125 0.62 -13.67 -6.35
C LYS A 125 1.01 -12.24 -6.77
N SER A 126 0.61 -11.22 -5.99
CA SER A 126 0.90 -9.81 -6.32
C SER A 126 2.28 -9.32 -5.87
N PHE A 127 3.23 -10.25 -5.71
CA PHE A 127 4.63 -9.93 -5.47
C PHE A 127 5.38 -9.77 -6.80
N ASP A 128 6.46 -9.00 -6.79
CA ASP A 128 7.23 -8.64 -7.98
C ASP A 128 8.45 -9.55 -8.25
N GLY A 129 8.60 -10.67 -7.53
CA GLY A 129 9.77 -11.55 -7.62
C GLY A 129 10.98 -11.07 -6.83
N ARG A 130 10.91 -9.88 -6.23
CA ARG A 130 11.99 -9.23 -5.47
C ARG A 130 11.52 -8.77 -4.09
N GLY A 131 10.48 -9.39 -3.55
CA GLY A 131 9.98 -9.13 -2.21
C GLY A 131 9.19 -7.82 -2.06
N ASN A 132 8.79 -7.15 -3.14
CA ASN A 132 7.85 -6.02 -3.05
C ASN A 132 6.43 -6.49 -3.34
N TYR A 133 5.48 -5.86 -2.67
CA TYR A 133 4.07 -6.18 -2.78
C TYR A 133 3.27 -4.99 -3.31
N ALA A 134 2.40 -5.23 -4.27
CA ALA A 134 1.49 -4.22 -4.80
C ALA A 134 0.04 -4.68 -4.69
N CYS A 135 -0.83 -3.85 -4.13
CA CYS A 135 -2.27 -4.08 -4.13
C CYS A 135 -3.02 -2.85 -4.63
N GLY A 136 -4.03 -3.10 -5.46
CA GLY A 136 -4.95 -2.06 -5.95
C GLY A 136 -6.22 -2.07 -5.11
N ILE A 137 -6.63 -0.90 -4.64
CA ILE A 137 -7.92 -0.64 -4.01
C ILE A 137 -8.80 0.03 -5.05
N LYS A 138 -10.03 -0.47 -5.24
CA LYS A 138 -10.95 0.08 -6.24
C LYS A 138 -11.61 1.39 -5.80
N GLU A 139 -11.80 1.58 -4.50
CA GLU A 139 -12.59 2.66 -3.94
C GLU A 139 -11.86 3.30 -2.77
N GLN A 140 -11.65 4.62 -2.79
CA GLN A 140 -10.98 5.34 -1.70
C GLN A 140 -11.85 5.49 -0.44
N ILE A 141 -13.15 5.20 -0.55
CA ILE A 141 -14.13 5.27 0.54
C ILE A 141 -13.92 4.25 1.66
N VAL A 142 -12.98 3.32 1.48
CA VAL A 142 -12.60 2.35 2.50
C VAL A 142 -11.95 3.02 3.71
N PHE A 143 -11.40 4.22 3.53
CA PHE A 143 -10.78 5.01 4.59
C PHE A 143 -11.83 5.87 5.33
N PRO A 144 -11.93 5.77 6.67
CA PRO A 144 -12.87 6.57 7.45
C PRO A 144 -12.61 8.08 7.38
N GLU A 145 -11.40 8.50 7.02
CA GLU A 145 -11.01 9.90 6.89
C GLU A 145 -11.68 10.59 5.70
N ILE A 146 -12.22 9.81 4.75
CA ILE A 146 -12.89 10.33 3.57
C ILE A 146 -14.38 10.51 3.87
N ASN A 147 -14.89 11.73 3.70
CA ASN A 147 -16.31 12.03 3.81
C ASN A 147 -17.01 11.75 2.46
N TYR A 148 -17.94 10.80 2.46
CA TYR A 148 -18.77 10.42 1.31
C TYR A 148 -19.48 11.60 0.64
N ASP A 149 -19.94 12.58 1.41
CA ASP A 149 -20.70 13.73 0.89
C ASP A 149 -19.84 14.70 0.07
N ARG A 150 -18.51 14.65 0.25
CA ARG A 150 -17.57 15.53 -0.45
C ARG A 150 -16.95 14.88 -1.69
N ILE A 151 -17.31 13.63 -1.98
CA ILE A 151 -16.73 12.89 -3.11
C ILE A 151 -17.59 13.10 -4.36
N ASP A 152 -16.99 13.68 -5.38
CA ASP A 152 -17.63 13.77 -6.70
C ASP A 152 -17.61 12.42 -7.44
N LYS A 153 -16.51 11.65 -7.28
CA LYS A 153 -16.34 10.37 -7.98
C LYS A 153 -15.46 9.39 -7.19
N VAL A 154 -15.86 8.13 -7.21
CA VAL A 154 -15.07 7.01 -6.68
C VAL A 154 -13.84 6.78 -7.55
N ARG A 155 -12.67 6.72 -6.92
CA ARG A 155 -11.34 6.57 -7.51
C ARG A 155 -10.61 5.42 -6.81
N GLY A 156 -9.89 4.64 -7.61
CA GLY A 156 -8.99 3.63 -7.08
C GLY A 156 -7.65 4.21 -6.63
N MET A 157 -6.92 3.45 -5.84
CA MET A 157 -5.57 3.78 -5.40
C MET A 157 -4.72 2.51 -5.38
N ASP A 158 -3.48 2.63 -5.83
CA ASP A 158 -2.47 1.59 -5.72
C ASP A 158 -1.64 1.81 -4.47
N VAL A 159 -1.49 0.74 -3.67
CA VAL A 159 -0.63 0.69 -2.49
C VAL A 159 0.53 -0.24 -2.81
N ILE A 160 1.74 0.32 -2.80
CA ILE A 160 2.97 -0.42 -3.07
C ILE A 160 3.79 -0.46 -1.79
N VAL A 161 3.97 -1.65 -1.24
CA VAL A 161 4.77 -1.92 -0.06
C VAL A 161 6.14 -2.39 -0.53
N THR A 162 7.16 -1.56 -0.34
CA THR A 162 8.55 -1.91 -0.63
C THR A 162 9.19 -2.49 0.61
N THR A 163 9.74 -3.70 0.50
CA THR A 163 10.46 -4.34 1.59
C THR A 163 11.94 -4.51 1.23
N THR A 164 12.76 -4.88 2.22
CA THR A 164 14.17 -5.24 2.02
C THR A 164 14.38 -6.74 1.77
N ALA A 165 13.30 -7.52 1.71
CA ALA A 165 13.38 -8.95 1.41
C ALA A 165 13.99 -9.17 0.01
N LYS A 166 14.72 -10.27 -0.16
CA LYS A 166 15.30 -10.62 -1.47
C LYS A 166 14.39 -11.55 -2.25
N THR A 167 13.59 -12.34 -1.54
CA THR A 167 12.67 -13.33 -2.12
C THR A 167 11.23 -13.01 -1.73
N ASP A 168 10.30 -13.51 -2.55
CA ASP A 168 8.88 -13.32 -2.30
C ASP A 168 8.39 -14.11 -1.08
N ASP A 169 9.05 -15.23 -0.75
CA ASP A 169 8.69 -16.06 0.41
C ASP A 169 8.96 -15.33 1.73
N GLU A 170 10.12 -14.66 1.82
CA GLU A 170 10.47 -13.80 2.96
C GLU A 170 9.49 -12.64 3.10
N ALA A 171 9.15 -11.99 1.99
CA ALA A 171 8.21 -10.87 1.99
C ALA A 171 6.78 -11.31 2.34
N ARG A 172 6.35 -12.49 1.87
CA ARG A 172 5.03 -13.04 2.17
C ARG A 172 4.91 -13.37 3.65
N GLU A 173 5.92 -13.98 4.24
CA GLU A 173 5.91 -14.25 5.67
C GLU A 173 5.90 -12.96 6.48
N LEU A 174 6.75 -12.00 6.10
CA LEU A 174 6.80 -10.69 6.76
C LEU A 174 5.41 -10.04 6.77
N LEU A 175 4.75 -9.94 5.60
CA LEU A 175 3.43 -9.34 5.50
C LEU A 175 2.35 -10.13 6.24
N ARG A 176 2.42 -11.46 6.23
CA ARG A 176 1.52 -12.34 7.01
C ARG A 176 1.66 -12.07 8.51
N LEU A 177 2.89 -11.92 9.00
CA LEU A 177 3.16 -11.58 10.41
C LEU A 177 2.69 -10.18 10.79
N PHE A 178 2.70 -9.24 9.84
CA PHE A 178 2.06 -7.92 10.00
C PHE A 178 0.53 -7.97 9.99
N GLY A 179 -0.08 -9.13 9.74
CA GLY A 179 -1.53 -9.32 9.74
C GLY A 179 -2.20 -9.08 8.39
N PHE A 180 -1.44 -9.12 7.29
CA PHE A 180 -2.05 -9.08 5.96
C PHE A 180 -2.94 -10.33 5.77
N PRO A 181 -4.24 -10.14 5.47
CA PRO A 181 -5.17 -11.24 5.24
C PRO A 181 -4.94 -11.81 3.84
N PHE A 182 -3.94 -12.68 3.70
CA PHE A 182 -3.83 -13.56 2.53
C PHE A 182 -4.87 -14.67 2.67
N PRO A 183 -5.61 -15.04 1.60
CA PRO A 183 -6.41 -16.24 1.63
C PRO A 183 -5.49 -17.42 1.96
N ILE A 184 -5.96 -18.28 2.85
CA ILE A 184 -5.29 -19.55 3.11
C ILE A 184 -5.27 -20.27 1.77
N GLU A 185 -4.07 -20.56 1.26
CA GLU A 185 -3.94 -21.51 0.15
C GLU A 185 -4.40 -22.85 0.72
N ASP A 186 -5.69 -23.15 0.60
CA ASP A 186 -6.17 -24.50 0.76
C ASP A 186 -5.46 -25.33 -0.33
N GLU A 187 -4.62 -26.27 0.10
CA GLU A 187 -3.96 -27.30 -0.72
C GLU A 187 -4.94 -28.15 -1.56
N THR A 188 -6.23 -27.81 -1.61
CA THR A 188 -7.29 -28.50 -2.34
C THR A 188 -7.40 -28.09 -3.81
N THR A 189 -6.78 -26.99 -4.24
CA THR A 189 -6.96 -26.50 -5.63
C THR A 189 -6.07 -27.22 -6.67
N GLU A 190 -4.98 -27.88 -6.26
CA GLU A 190 -4.15 -28.67 -7.19
C GLU A 190 -4.75 -30.04 -7.52
N LYS A 191 -5.64 -30.60 -6.68
CA LYS A 191 -6.26 -31.92 -6.93
C LYS A 191 -7.53 -31.88 -7.80
N LYS A 192 -8.03 -30.71 -8.20
CA LYS A 192 -9.22 -30.58 -9.07
C LYS A 192 -8.91 -30.30 -10.54
N ALA A 193 -7.62 -30.21 -10.90
CA ALA A 193 -7.17 -29.97 -12.27
C ALA A 193 -6.28 -31.10 -12.82
N ALA A 194 -6.29 -32.28 -12.17
CA ALA A 194 -5.64 -33.50 -12.63
C ALA A 194 -6.68 -34.58 -12.93
#